data_AF-A0A2T4X636-F1
#
_entry.id   AF-A0A2T4X636-F1
#
_cell.length_a   1.000
_cell.length_b   1.000
_cell.length_c   1.000
_cell.angle_alpha   90.00
_cell.angle_beta   90.00
_cell.angle_gamma   90.00
#
_symmetry.space_group_name_H-M   'P 1'
#
loop_
_entity.id
_entity.type
_entity.pdbx_description
1 polymer ?
#
loop_
_entity_poly.entity_id
_entity_poly.type
_entity_poly.pdbx_seq_one_letter_code
_entity_poly.pdbx_strand_id
1 'polypeptide(L)'
;MVNMHWTNIYRALPRPADAAPDYGAWRRLSLTGLRYFGLLLALFSVCYYFLDWLVGEARYFRTLQLYYSRLLVLGIGAIVGYLVLGHWLVFKGVVARFLFESVAPQLLALLRMALLFKLAGHLFYYVPTHLAAAAAMPYEARAGLPYANWYIQLLPINPDLYQVVSILGGVSCLLAGVGLFTRPSLIVATLAIFYVLGVPNFYGKVNHTHFMLWAPAILAFSPAGAALSIDAWWRYRRDGTLVRQPHYAYGLPLKVILLQLGFVYFFSAIGKLWLGGLQWALSDNLIHLMHLEWLEQYDKIPALRIDRYPWLCRLGAMGVICFELLYIFLILTPVTRVVALVGAIGFHGITGYFLTINFKFLQLLNALSLNFWAIYARLWRGLPVLVGWLVGGILFFLFRTIDFIGGLVFLFGLFAFWQVRRPEPAPFSPVVVLPARLFTPLVVGLLSFNFLFGLNQITSWPFSAYPSYSFVRTGEVRYVWFIPQTATGDTLDLNQLGQQAAYRKENILPLAEQAVNLWNQQDTIAFRKHTLNYWLLFREQLPALKAATGAAVVLQEFSTNPDSLAAPRWEVKIGEISRQAGEWQLQF
;
A
#
# COMPACT_ATOMS: atom_id res chain seq x y z
N MET A 1 -4.53 17.92 -39.74
CA MET A 1 -4.32 18.29 -38.31
C MET A 1 -5.65 18.10 -37.57
N VAL A 2 -5.78 17.00 -36.82
CA VAL A 2 -7.05 16.55 -36.23
C VAL A 2 -7.33 17.30 -34.93
N ASN A 3 -8.10 18.38 -35.03
CA ASN A 3 -8.79 18.97 -33.88
C ASN A 3 -10.04 18.12 -33.58
N MET A 4 -9.85 16.89 -33.11
CA MET A 4 -10.94 16.13 -32.48
C MET A 4 -11.26 16.84 -31.16
N HIS A 5 -12.27 17.70 -31.22
CA HIS A 5 -12.87 18.33 -30.07
C HIS A 5 -13.47 17.25 -29.17
N TRP A 6 -12.84 17.01 -28.02
CA TRP A 6 -13.29 16.07 -26.99
C TRP A 6 -14.74 16.33 -26.53
N THR A 7 -15.27 17.54 -26.73
CA THR A 7 -16.69 17.84 -26.55
C THR A 7 -17.60 16.93 -27.39
N ASN A 8 -17.14 16.44 -28.55
CA ASN A 8 -17.88 15.47 -29.36
C ASN A 8 -17.84 14.06 -28.77
N ILE A 9 -16.72 13.63 -28.17
CA ILE A 9 -16.64 12.34 -27.47
C ILE A 9 -17.54 12.36 -26.21
N TYR A 10 -17.54 13.47 -25.46
CA TYR A 10 -18.42 13.64 -24.30
C TYR A 10 -19.91 13.76 -24.68
N ARG A 11 -20.24 14.30 -25.86
CA ARG A 11 -21.62 14.30 -26.39
C ARG A 11 -22.04 12.95 -26.98
N ALA A 12 -21.09 12.16 -27.49
CA ALA A 12 -21.32 10.82 -28.03
C ALA A 12 -21.41 9.74 -26.95
N LEU A 13 -20.87 9.99 -25.76
CA LEU A 13 -21.16 9.15 -24.60
C LEU A 13 -22.62 9.39 -24.21
N PRO A 14 -23.46 8.33 -24.14
CA PRO A 14 -24.86 8.47 -23.76
C PRO A 14 -24.95 9.22 -22.43
N ARG A 15 -25.83 10.22 -22.37
CA ARG A 15 -26.08 10.91 -21.11
C ARG A 15 -26.52 9.85 -20.10
N PRO A 16 -26.01 9.86 -18.87
CA PRO A 16 -26.37 8.86 -17.84
C PRO A 16 -27.88 8.71 -17.59
N ALA A 17 -28.70 9.64 -18.07
CA ALA A 17 -30.15 9.64 -17.94
C ALA A 17 -30.86 8.69 -18.93
N ASP A 18 -30.25 8.32 -20.06
CA ASP A 18 -31.02 7.75 -21.19
C ASP A 18 -31.02 6.21 -21.26
N ALA A 19 -30.22 5.55 -20.42
CA ALA A 19 -30.33 4.11 -20.19
C ALA A 19 -29.93 3.82 -18.74
N ALA A 20 -30.91 3.65 -17.85
CA ALA A 20 -30.64 3.17 -16.50
C ALA A 20 -29.98 1.79 -16.64
N PRO A 21 -28.69 1.61 -16.27
CA PRO A 21 -28.08 0.31 -16.37
C PRO A 21 -28.88 -0.66 -15.49
N ASP A 22 -29.18 -1.83 -16.05
CA ASP A 22 -29.88 -2.88 -15.31
C ASP A 22 -28.94 -3.42 -14.22
N TYR A 23 -28.92 -2.73 -13.06
CA TYR A 23 -28.24 -3.21 -11.87
C TYR A 23 -28.80 -4.55 -11.40
N GLY A 24 -30.04 -4.88 -11.78
CA GLY A 24 -30.59 -6.22 -11.62
C GLY A 24 -29.79 -7.24 -12.43
N ALA A 25 -29.51 -6.97 -13.71
CA ALA A 25 -28.67 -7.81 -14.55
C ALA A 25 -27.24 -7.93 -14.00
N TRP A 26 -26.60 -6.81 -13.61
CA TRP A 26 -25.28 -6.86 -13.00
C TRP A 26 -25.27 -7.66 -11.69
N ARG A 27 -26.29 -7.48 -10.83
CA ARG A 27 -26.42 -8.24 -9.58
C ARG A 27 -26.58 -9.73 -9.84
N ARG A 28 -27.44 -10.12 -10.79
CA ARG A 28 -27.60 -11.53 -11.20
C ARG A 28 -26.28 -12.09 -11.71
N LEU A 29 -25.59 -11.35 -12.59
CA LEU A 29 -24.30 -11.76 -13.14
C LEU A 29 -23.23 -11.90 -12.07
N SER A 30 -23.16 -10.95 -11.12
CA SER A 30 -22.20 -10.99 -10.01
C SER A 30 -22.44 -12.18 -9.10
N LEU A 31 -23.71 -12.51 -8.81
CA LEU A 31 -24.06 -13.69 -8.01
C LEU A 31 -23.70 -14.99 -8.74
N THR A 32 -23.96 -15.07 -10.05
CA THR A 32 -23.54 -16.21 -10.87
C THR A 32 -22.01 -16.36 -10.88
N GLY A 33 -21.28 -15.26 -11.08
CA GLY A 33 -19.81 -15.28 -11.01
C GLY A 33 -19.29 -15.69 -9.64
N LEU A 34 -19.89 -15.19 -8.56
CA LEU A 34 -19.52 -15.55 -7.19
C LEU A 34 -19.77 -17.05 -6.92
N ARG A 35 -20.86 -17.62 -7.44
CA ARG A 35 -21.14 -19.07 -7.34
C ARG A 35 -20.07 -19.89 -8.05
N TYR A 36 -19.76 -19.57 -9.31
CA TYR A 36 -18.71 -20.30 -10.04
C TYR A 36 -17.34 -20.15 -9.40
N PHE A 37 -17.00 -18.94 -8.94
CA PHE A 37 -15.77 -18.68 -8.20
C PHE A 37 -15.68 -19.54 -6.94
N GLY A 38 -16.73 -19.55 -6.12
CA GLY A 38 -16.79 -20.36 -4.90
C GLY A 38 -16.71 -21.87 -5.18
N LEU A 39 -17.40 -22.35 -6.22
CA LEU A 39 -17.35 -23.76 -6.62
C LEU A 39 -15.96 -24.18 -7.09
N LEU A 40 -15.30 -23.37 -7.92
CA LEU A 40 -13.92 -23.63 -8.33
C LEU A 40 -12.99 -23.67 -7.12
N LEU A 41 -13.08 -22.67 -6.24
CA LEU A 41 -12.19 -22.59 -5.09
C LEU A 41 -12.39 -23.78 -4.14
N ALA A 42 -13.63 -24.20 -3.91
CA ALA A 42 -13.95 -25.37 -3.11
C ALA A 42 -13.42 -26.66 -3.75
N LEU A 43 -13.68 -26.87 -5.04
CA LEU A 43 -13.16 -28.02 -5.79
C LEU A 43 -11.64 -28.10 -5.70
N PHE A 44 -10.96 -26.98 -5.96
CA PHE A 44 -9.50 -26.91 -5.90
C PHE A 44 -8.95 -27.08 -4.49
N SER A 45 -9.67 -26.64 -3.46
CA SER A 45 -9.26 -26.90 -2.08
C SER A 45 -9.39 -28.38 -1.70
N VAL A 46 -10.45 -29.06 -2.13
CA VAL A 46 -10.62 -30.51 -1.89
C VAL A 46 -9.54 -31.31 -2.62
N CYS A 47 -9.31 -31.00 -3.90
CA CYS A 47 -8.27 -31.66 -4.69
C CYS A 47 -6.86 -31.40 -4.15
N TYR A 48 -6.60 -30.23 -3.55
CA TYR A 48 -5.33 -29.95 -2.89
C TYR A 48 -5.04 -30.96 -1.78
N TYR A 49 -6.00 -31.19 -0.86
CA TYR A 49 -5.82 -32.16 0.22
C TYR A 49 -5.77 -33.61 -0.28
N PHE A 50 -6.53 -33.93 -1.33
CA PHE A 50 -6.42 -35.24 -1.98
C PHE A 50 -5.03 -35.47 -2.60
N LEU A 51 -4.48 -34.44 -3.25
CA LEU A 51 -3.14 -34.48 -3.85
C LEU A 51 -2.04 -34.61 -2.77
N ASP A 52 -2.18 -33.91 -1.65
CA ASP A 52 -1.27 -34.01 -0.50
C ASP A 52 -1.23 -35.44 0.05
N TRP A 53 -2.41 -36.01 0.27
CA TRP A 53 -2.58 -37.38 0.72
C TRP A 53 -2.01 -38.42 -0.26
N LEU A 54 -2.23 -38.22 -1.57
CA LEU A 54 -1.82 -39.18 -2.60
C LEU A 54 -0.30 -39.20 -2.84
N VAL A 55 0.33 -38.03 -2.87
CA VAL A 55 1.74 -37.89 -3.27
C VAL A 55 2.68 -38.20 -2.10
N GLY A 56 2.37 -37.72 -0.89
CA GLY A 56 3.15 -37.94 0.34
C GLY A 56 4.55 -37.30 0.38
N GLU A 57 5.26 -37.24 -0.75
CA GLU A 57 6.59 -36.63 -0.86
C GLU A 57 6.49 -35.11 -1.09
N ALA A 58 7.01 -34.34 -0.13
CA ALA A 58 6.87 -32.88 -0.09
C ALA A 58 7.39 -32.17 -1.35
N ARG A 59 8.47 -32.67 -1.97
CA ARG A 59 9.07 -32.07 -3.16
C ARG A 59 8.14 -32.18 -4.37
N TYR A 60 7.63 -33.38 -4.65
CA TYR A 60 6.70 -33.60 -5.76
C TYR A 60 5.36 -32.92 -5.53
N PHE A 61 4.84 -32.99 -4.30
CA PHE A 61 3.61 -32.32 -3.91
C PHE A 61 3.69 -30.81 -4.18
N ARG A 62 4.77 -30.15 -3.74
CA ARG A 62 4.96 -28.70 -3.94
C ARG A 62 4.92 -28.30 -5.41
N THR A 63 5.53 -29.09 -6.29
CA THR A 63 5.51 -28.82 -7.74
C THR A 63 4.11 -29.03 -8.33
N LEU A 64 3.45 -30.14 -8.01
CA LEU A 64 2.12 -30.46 -8.54
C LEU A 64 1.06 -29.47 -8.07
N GLN A 65 1.04 -29.12 -6.78
CA GLN A 65 0.07 -28.14 -6.24
C GLN A 65 0.25 -26.76 -6.86
N LEU A 66 1.49 -26.39 -7.25
CA LEU A 66 1.76 -25.12 -7.91
C LEU A 66 1.18 -25.09 -9.32
N TYR A 67 1.39 -26.14 -10.12
CA TYR A 67 0.73 -26.26 -11.43
C TYR A 67 -0.79 -26.23 -11.29
N TYR A 68 -1.31 -26.95 -10.31
CA TYR A 68 -2.73 -26.99 -10.01
C TYR A 68 -3.30 -25.61 -9.65
N SER A 69 -2.62 -24.86 -8.78
CA SER A 69 -3.01 -23.49 -8.42
C SER A 69 -2.95 -22.53 -9.61
N ARG A 70 -2.00 -22.70 -10.54
CA ARG A 70 -1.96 -21.90 -11.77
C ARG A 70 -3.14 -22.20 -12.68
N LEU A 71 -3.56 -23.46 -12.78
CA LEU A 71 -4.79 -23.83 -13.48
C LEU A 71 -6.03 -23.19 -12.83
N LEU A 72 -6.08 -23.09 -11.49
CA LEU A 72 -7.13 -22.34 -10.80
C LEU A 72 -7.16 -20.88 -11.24
N VAL A 73 -6.01 -20.20 -11.24
CA VAL A 73 -5.90 -18.79 -11.66
C VAL A 73 -6.39 -18.61 -13.10
N LEU A 74 -5.97 -19.50 -14.02
CA LEU A 74 -6.42 -19.49 -15.40
C LEU A 74 -7.94 -19.74 -15.51
N GLY A 75 -8.48 -20.68 -14.73
CA GLY A 75 -9.91 -20.97 -14.67
C GLY A 75 -10.74 -19.80 -14.16
N ILE A 76 -10.29 -19.13 -13.09
CA ILE A 76 -10.88 -17.88 -12.59
C ILE A 76 -10.85 -16.81 -13.68
N GLY A 77 -9.69 -16.63 -14.34
CA GLY A 77 -9.54 -15.70 -15.45
C GLY A 77 -10.49 -15.98 -16.61
N ALA A 78 -10.66 -17.24 -16.98
CA ALA A 78 -11.57 -17.68 -18.03
C ALA A 78 -13.04 -17.39 -17.67
N ILE A 79 -13.46 -17.66 -16.42
CA ILE A 79 -14.82 -17.34 -15.95
C ILE A 79 -15.05 -15.83 -15.96
N VAL A 80 -14.12 -15.05 -15.40
CA VAL A 80 -14.22 -13.58 -15.42
C VAL A 80 -14.30 -13.08 -16.86
N GLY A 81 -13.45 -13.60 -17.75
CA GLY A 81 -13.46 -13.28 -19.18
C GLY A 81 -14.80 -13.62 -19.85
N TYR A 82 -15.34 -14.81 -19.61
CA TYR A 82 -16.64 -15.23 -20.11
C TYR A 82 -17.77 -14.30 -19.62
N LEU A 83 -17.81 -13.97 -18.33
CA LEU A 83 -18.84 -13.11 -17.76
C LEU A 83 -18.73 -11.67 -18.30
N VAL A 84 -17.51 -11.15 -18.45
CA VAL A 84 -17.27 -9.81 -18.98
C VAL A 84 -17.60 -9.72 -20.47
N LEU A 85 -17.13 -10.67 -21.28
CA LEU A 85 -17.33 -10.67 -22.73
C LEU A 85 -18.77 -11.04 -23.12
N GLY A 86 -19.33 -12.07 -22.49
CA GLY A 86 -20.71 -12.53 -22.73
C GLY A 86 -21.76 -11.50 -22.29
N HIS A 87 -21.41 -10.61 -21.35
CA HIS A 87 -22.29 -9.53 -20.89
C HIS A 87 -21.64 -8.15 -21.02
N TRP A 88 -20.90 -7.94 -22.11
CA TRP A 88 -20.10 -6.73 -22.35
C TRP A 88 -20.90 -5.43 -22.20
N LEU A 89 -22.14 -5.37 -22.70
CA LEU A 89 -22.98 -4.18 -22.59
C LEU A 89 -23.32 -3.83 -21.13
N VAL A 90 -23.62 -4.84 -20.32
CA VAL A 90 -23.90 -4.67 -18.88
C VAL A 90 -22.64 -4.23 -18.15
N PHE A 91 -21.52 -4.93 -18.38
CA PHE A 91 -20.24 -4.60 -17.76
C PHE A 91 -19.77 -3.18 -18.13
N LYS A 92 -19.80 -2.83 -19.42
CA LYS A 92 -19.49 -1.48 -19.92
C LYS A 92 -20.37 -0.42 -19.25
N GLY A 93 -21.67 -0.68 -19.10
CA GLY A 93 -22.60 0.22 -18.41
C GLY A 93 -22.24 0.43 -16.94
N VAL A 94 -21.88 -0.64 -16.22
CA VAL A 94 -21.45 -0.59 -14.81
C VAL A 94 -20.14 0.18 -14.65
N VAL A 95 -19.13 -0.12 -15.48
CA VAL A 95 -17.82 0.58 -15.45
C VAL A 95 -17.99 2.05 -15.81
N ALA A 96 -18.77 2.38 -16.84
CA ALA A 96 -19.05 3.77 -17.21
C ALA A 96 -19.73 4.50 -16.05
N ARG A 97 -20.74 3.89 -15.43
CA ARG A 97 -21.42 4.48 -14.27
C ARG A 97 -20.51 4.65 -13.06
N PHE A 98 -19.61 3.70 -12.82
CA PHE A 98 -18.59 3.81 -11.78
C PHE A 98 -17.67 5.01 -12.04
N LEU A 99 -17.06 5.08 -13.22
CA LEU A 99 -16.09 6.12 -13.59
C LEU A 99 -16.72 7.52 -13.66
N PHE A 100 -17.95 7.62 -14.15
CA PHE A 100 -18.66 8.89 -14.36
C PHE A 100 -19.71 9.19 -13.26
N GLU A 101 -19.63 8.51 -12.12
CA GLU A 101 -20.46 8.82 -10.96
C GLU A 101 -20.20 10.27 -10.51
N SER A 102 -21.27 11.06 -10.42
CA SER A 102 -21.16 12.44 -9.95
C SER A 102 -20.90 12.48 -8.45
N VAL A 103 -19.85 13.18 -8.06
CA VAL A 103 -19.41 13.31 -6.67
C VAL A 103 -19.34 14.79 -6.31
N ALA A 104 -19.68 15.11 -5.06
CA ALA A 104 -19.59 16.46 -4.53
C ALA A 104 -18.11 16.93 -4.49
N PRO A 105 -17.80 18.17 -4.88
CA PRO A 105 -16.42 18.68 -4.89
C PRO A 105 -15.75 18.64 -3.50
N GLN A 106 -16.53 18.68 -2.43
CA GLN A 106 -16.09 18.58 -1.05
C GLN A 106 -15.42 17.23 -0.76
N LEU A 107 -15.89 16.12 -1.35
CA LEU A 107 -15.29 14.81 -1.10
C LEU A 107 -13.87 14.72 -1.69
N LEU A 108 -13.65 15.27 -2.89
CA LEU A 108 -12.31 15.34 -3.47
C LEU A 108 -11.38 16.23 -2.64
N ALA A 109 -11.91 17.34 -2.12
CA ALA A 109 -11.16 18.23 -1.25
C ALA A 109 -10.84 17.58 0.12
N LEU A 110 -11.74 16.77 0.67
CA LEU A 110 -11.49 15.97 1.88
C LEU A 110 -10.40 14.94 1.65
N LEU A 111 -10.42 14.24 0.51
CA LEU A 111 -9.32 13.37 0.13
C LEU A 111 -8.01 14.16 0.07
N ARG A 112 -7.97 15.28 -0.66
CA ARG A 112 -6.79 16.14 -0.76
C ARG A 112 -6.26 16.51 0.63
N MET A 113 -7.09 17.08 1.49
CA MET A 113 -6.68 17.46 2.84
C MET A 113 -6.12 16.27 3.65
N ALA A 114 -6.91 15.22 3.81
CA ALA A 114 -6.54 14.07 4.65
C ALA A 114 -5.24 13.41 4.17
N LEU A 115 -5.11 13.25 2.85
CA LEU A 115 -3.93 12.70 2.20
C LEU A 115 -2.71 13.59 2.41
N LEU A 116 -2.80 14.87 2.03
CA LEU A 116 -1.64 15.75 1.97
C LEU A 116 -1.15 16.13 3.36
N PHE A 117 -2.02 16.32 4.35
CA PHE A 117 -1.54 16.54 5.70
C PHE A 117 -0.90 15.28 6.32
N LYS A 118 -1.44 14.09 6.03
CA LYS A 118 -0.79 12.84 6.45
C LYS A 118 0.60 12.69 5.83
N LEU A 119 0.74 13.05 4.55
CA LEU A 119 2.03 13.05 3.84
C LEU A 119 2.98 14.12 4.38
N ALA A 120 2.50 15.32 4.70
CA ALA A 120 3.31 16.34 5.36
C ALA A 120 3.88 15.82 6.69
N GLY A 121 3.04 15.22 7.54
CA GLY A 121 3.52 14.60 8.78
C GLY A 121 4.54 13.48 8.54
N HIS A 122 4.35 12.69 7.47
CA HIS A 122 5.34 11.67 7.10
C HIS A 122 6.68 12.30 6.68
N LEU A 123 6.67 13.35 5.85
CA LEU A 123 7.88 14.02 5.37
C LEU A 123 8.61 14.82 6.46
N PHE A 124 7.87 15.43 7.41
CA PHE A 124 8.49 16.20 8.50
C PHE A 124 8.98 15.33 9.66
N TYR A 125 8.28 14.26 9.99
CA TYR A 125 8.60 13.47 11.18
C TYR A 125 9.19 12.11 10.85
N TYR A 126 8.54 11.33 9.98
CA TYR A 126 8.96 9.94 9.71
C TYR A 126 10.23 9.87 8.86
N VAL A 127 10.33 10.69 7.82
CA VAL A 127 11.48 10.67 6.91
C VAL A 127 12.79 11.01 7.63
N PRO A 128 12.91 12.12 8.40
CA PRO A 128 14.17 12.46 9.07
C PRO A 128 14.57 11.43 10.14
N THR A 129 13.59 10.82 10.81
CA THR A 129 13.85 9.88 11.91
C THR A 129 14.17 8.46 11.44
N HIS A 130 13.53 8.00 10.36
CA HIS A 130 13.62 6.59 9.96
C HIS A 130 14.27 6.34 8.60
N LEU A 131 14.25 7.32 7.69
CA LEU A 131 14.69 7.12 6.30
C LEU A 131 15.96 7.89 5.92
N ALA A 132 16.33 8.92 6.69
CA ALA A 132 17.49 9.76 6.41
C ALA A 132 18.81 8.97 6.32
N ALA A 133 18.96 7.90 7.11
CA ALA A 133 20.13 7.03 7.07
C ALA A 133 20.38 6.43 5.67
N ALA A 134 19.32 6.14 4.90
CA ALA A 134 19.45 5.62 3.54
C ALA A 134 20.15 6.62 2.61
N ALA A 135 19.94 7.93 2.80
CA ALA A 135 20.58 8.97 2.00
C ALA A 135 22.07 9.19 2.33
N ALA A 136 22.53 8.69 3.48
CA ALA A 136 23.94 8.74 3.89
C ALA A 136 24.75 7.54 3.39
N MET A 137 24.08 6.51 2.86
CA MET A 137 24.75 5.30 2.38
C MET A 137 25.56 5.56 1.10
N PRO A 138 26.75 4.93 0.97
CA PRO A 138 27.61 5.11 -0.20
C PRO A 138 26.93 4.61 -1.49
N TYR A 139 27.43 5.07 -2.64
CA TYR A 139 26.86 4.74 -3.95
C TYR A 139 26.90 3.22 -4.23
N GLU A 140 27.97 2.57 -3.79
CA GLU A 140 28.24 1.14 -3.97
C GLU A 140 27.29 0.24 -3.18
N ALA A 141 26.59 0.81 -2.18
CA ALA A 141 25.57 0.13 -1.40
C ALA A 141 24.18 0.13 -2.07
N ARG A 142 24.01 0.91 -3.15
CA ARG A 142 22.75 0.95 -3.90
C ARG A 142 22.59 -0.32 -4.75
N ALA A 143 21.39 -0.88 -4.72
CA ALA A 143 20.96 -1.99 -5.55
C ALA A 143 20.04 -1.50 -6.66
N GLY A 144 20.32 -1.97 -7.88
CA GLY A 144 19.49 -1.73 -9.06
C GLY A 144 18.04 -2.16 -8.84
N LEU A 145 17.08 -1.32 -9.22
CA LEU A 145 15.67 -1.71 -9.27
C LEU A 145 15.30 -2.24 -10.66
N PRO A 146 14.44 -3.28 -10.76
CA PRO A 146 13.95 -3.77 -12.04
C PRO A 146 13.37 -2.62 -12.90
N TYR A 147 13.87 -2.48 -14.13
CA TYR A 147 13.47 -1.44 -15.09
C TYR A 147 13.73 0.02 -14.66
N ALA A 148 14.33 0.24 -13.49
CA ALA A 148 14.65 1.54 -12.93
C ALA A 148 16.13 1.67 -12.54
N ASN A 149 17.00 0.82 -13.09
CA ASN A 149 18.44 0.90 -12.82
C ASN A 149 19.06 2.22 -13.30
N TRP A 150 18.59 2.74 -14.44
CA TRP A 150 19.00 4.04 -14.97
C TRP A 150 18.75 5.19 -13.99
N TYR A 151 17.68 5.09 -13.20
CA TYR A 151 17.25 6.13 -12.27
C TYR A 151 18.24 6.30 -11.10
N ILE A 152 18.81 5.19 -10.62
CA ILE A 152 19.80 5.18 -9.52
C ILE A 152 21.10 5.89 -9.92
N GLN A 153 21.47 5.80 -11.21
CA GLN A 153 22.68 6.40 -11.75
C GLN A 153 22.57 7.92 -11.91
N LEU A 154 21.35 8.43 -12.15
CA LEU A 154 21.11 9.84 -12.42
C LEU A 154 20.80 10.65 -11.15
N LEU A 155 20.33 10.02 -10.08
CA LEU A 155 19.91 10.74 -8.89
C LEU A 155 21.10 11.16 -8.01
N PRO A 156 21.28 12.47 -7.78
CA PRO A 156 22.12 12.92 -6.68
C PRO A 156 21.42 12.52 -5.38
N ILE A 157 22.08 11.72 -4.54
CA ILE A 157 21.58 11.33 -3.22
C ILE A 157 22.67 11.66 -2.22
N ASN A 158 22.34 12.56 -1.31
CA ASN A 158 23.12 12.90 -0.13
C ASN A 158 22.16 13.39 0.97
N PRO A 159 22.58 13.40 2.25
CA PRO A 159 21.72 13.76 3.37
C PRO A 159 21.11 15.18 3.26
N ASP A 160 21.89 16.17 2.83
CA ASP A 160 21.45 17.57 2.77
C ASP A 160 20.34 17.77 1.73
N LEU A 161 20.57 17.28 0.51
CA LEU A 161 19.57 17.32 -0.55
C LEU A 161 18.31 16.55 -0.15
N TYR A 162 18.48 15.39 0.49
CA TYR A 162 17.37 14.58 0.98
C TYR A 162 16.52 15.33 2.01
N GLN A 163 17.15 16.00 2.96
CA GLN A 163 16.47 16.82 3.96
C GLN A 163 15.77 18.02 3.32
N VAL A 164 16.46 18.76 2.44
CA VAL A 164 15.89 19.93 1.73
C VAL A 164 14.66 19.52 0.90
N VAL A 165 14.75 18.43 0.13
CA VAL A 165 13.63 17.95 -0.68
C VAL A 165 12.49 17.44 0.21
N SER A 166 12.79 16.82 1.35
CA SER A 166 11.76 16.42 2.33
C SER A 166 11.01 17.61 2.91
N ILE A 167 11.72 18.67 3.32
CA ILE A 167 11.12 19.91 3.82
C ILE A 167 10.28 20.57 2.74
N LEU A 168 10.83 20.72 1.52
CA LEU A 168 10.12 21.29 0.37
C LEU A 168 8.85 20.51 0.06
N GLY A 169 8.93 19.17 0.07
CA GLY A 169 7.80 18.28 -0.12
C GLY A 169 6.75 18.43 0.99
N GLY A 170 7.18 18.52 2.25
CA GLY A 170 6.32 18.71 3.41
C GLY A 170 5.57 20.04 3.36
N VAL A 171 6.28 21.14 3.08
CA VAL A 171 5.67 22.47 2.90
C VAL A 171 4.69 22.46 1.72
N SER A 172 5.09 21.86 0.59
CA SER A 172 4.22 21.73 -0.58
C SER A 172 2.98 20.91 -0.27
N CYS A 173 3.09 19.86 0.55
CA CYS A 173 1.95 19.10 1.04
C CYS A 173 1.03 19.94 1.93
N LEU A 174 1.57 20.77 2.83
CA LEU A 174 0.76 21.69 3.65
C LEU A 174 0.00 22.70 2.77
N LEU A 175 0.68 23.35 1.83
CA LEU A 175 0.09 24.29 0.88
C LEU A 175 -0.99 23.62 0.02
N ALA A 176 -0.68 22.44 -0.54
CA ALA A 176 -1.64 21.64 -1.29
C ALA A 176 -2.79 21.13 -0.42
N GLY A 177 -2.58 20.90 0.88
CA GLY A 177 -3.58 20.48 1.86
C GLY A 177 -4.56 21.59 2.20
N VAL A 178 -4.11 22.82 2.45
CA VAL A 178 -5.00 23.99 2.61
C VAL A 178 -5.56 24.51 1.28
N GLY A 179 -4.93 24.11 0.17
CA GLY A 179 -5.36 24.43 -1.19
C GLY A 179 -4.97 25.83 -1.59
N LEU A 180 -3.75 26.21 -1.26
CA LEU A 180 -3.05 27.41 -1.68
C LEU A 180 -2.10 27.03 -2.81
N PHE A 181 -2.25 27.63 -3.99
CA PHE A 181 -1.53 27.25 -5.21
C PHE A 181 -1.65 25.74 -5.48
N THR A 182 -2.87 25.21 -5.34
CA THR A 182 -3.14 23.78 -5.18
C THR A 182 -2.41 22.93 -6.23
N ARG A 183 -2.42 23.33 -7.50
CA ARG A 183 -1.78 22.58 -8.59
C ARG A 183 -0.25 22.63 -8.54
N PRO A 184 0.41 23.82 -8.59
CA PRO A 184 1.85 23.91 -8.39
C PRO A 184 2.33 23.15 -7.14
N SER A 185 1.66 23.33 -6.00
CA SER A 185 2.02 22.64 -4.76
C SER A 185 1.87 21.12 -4.86
N LEU A 186 0.85 20.59 -5.54
CA LEU A 186 0.72 19.15 -5.78
C LEU A 186 1.80 18.60 -6.72
N ILE A 187 2.21 19.37 -7.73
CA ILE A 187 3.30 18.97 -8.65
C ILE A 187 4.61 18.91 -7.88
N VAL A 188 4.96 19.96 -7.13
CA VAL A 188 6.18 19.99 -6.32
C VAL A 188 6.16 18.89 -5.27
N ALA A 189 5.04 18.68 -4.58
CA ALA A 189 4.88 17.58 -3.62
C ALA A 189 5.08 16.21 -4.30
N THR A 190 4.51 15.98 -5.48
CA THR A 190 4.66 14.73 -6.23
C THR A 190 6.13 14.45 -6.56
N LEU A 191 6.85 15.44 -7.09
CA LEU A 191 8.27 15.30 -7.43
C LEU A 191 9.13 15.07 -6.18
N ALA A 192 8.87 15.82 -5.10
CA ALA A 192 9.57 15.65 -3.84
C ALA A 192 9.33 14.26 -3.23
N ILE A 193 8.09 13.78 -3.22
CA ILE A 193 7.72 12.44 -2.73
C ILE A 193 8.36 11.35 -3.60
N PHE A 194 8.39 11.53 -4.93
CA PHE A 194 9.03 10.59 -5.85
C PHE A 194 10.51 10.38 -5.49
N TYR A 195 11.21 11.47 -5.19
CA TYR A 195 12.61 11.43 -4.76
C TYR A 195 12.74 10.85 -3.34
N VAL A 196 12.07 11.45 -2.36
CA VAL A 196 12.26 11.14 -0.93
C VAL A 196 11.87 9.71 -0.59
N LEU A 197 10.72 9.24 -1.09
CA LEU A 197 10.28 7.87 -0.87
C LEU A 197 10.98 6.88 -1.80
N GLY A 198 11.60 7.35 -2.88
CA GLY A 198 12.38 6.56 -3.83
C GLY A 198 13.70 6.06 -3.24
N VAL A 199 14.47 6.94 -2.60
CA VAL A 199 15.83 6.65 -2.08
C VAL A 199 15.92 5.37 -1.25
N PRO A 200 15.05 5.12 -0.23
CA PRO A 200 15.16 3.91 0.57
C PRO A 200 14.97 2.60 -0.21
N ASN A 201 14.28 2.63 -1.36
CA ASN A 201 14.05 1.42 -2.16
C ASN A 201 15.32 0.90 -2.82
N PHE A 202 16.39 1.70 -2.89
CA PHE A 202 17.67 1.27 -3.46
C PHE A 202 18.51 0.42 -2.50
N TYR A 203 18.01 0.10 -1.31
CA TYR A 203 18.77 -0.60 -0.27
C TYR A 203 18.14 -1.95 0.10
N GLY A 204 17.61 -2.66 -0.91
CA GLY A 204 17.23 -4.08 -0.82
C GLY A 204 15.80 -4.37 -0.36
N LYS A 205 15.02 -3.37 0.05
CA LYS A 205 13.59 -3.50 0.31
C LYS A 205 12.81 -2.43 -0.42
N VAL A 206 11.97 -2.85 -1.38
CA VAL A 206 11.00 -1.94 -1.98
C VAL A 206 9.84 -1.75 -1.01
N ASN A 207 9.68 -0.54 -0.52
CA ASN A 207 8.57 -0.15 0.32
C ASN A 207 7.35 0.13 -0.55
N HIS A 208 6.20 -0.40 -0.15
CA HIS A 208 4.97 -0.27 -0.92
C HIS A 208 4.23 1.03 -0.64
N THR A 209 4.95 2.14 -0.66
CA THR A 209 4.43 3.50 -0.45
C THR A 209 4.05 4.18 -1.76
N HIS A 210 4.04 3.47 -2.89
CA HIS A 210 3.79 4.04 -4.23
C HIS A 210 2.48 4.84 -4.33
N PHE A 211 1.43 4.42 -3.64
CA PHE A 211 0.16 5.15 -3.61
C PHE A 211 0.30 6.56 -3.00
N MET A 212 1.30 6.78 -2.13
CA MET A 212 1.62 8.10 -1.55
C MET A 212 2.13 9.06 -2.62
N LEU A 213 2.68 8.54 -3.72
CA LEU A 213 3.08 9.28 -4.90
C LEU A 213 1.94 9.38 -5.93
N TRP A 214 1.25 8.27 -6.22
CA TRP A 214 0.24 8.24 -7.27
C TRP A 214 -0.96 9.14 -6.93
N ALA A 215 -1.37 9.19 -5.68
CA ALA A 215 -2.51 10.00 -5.26
C ALA A 215 -2.28 11.52 -5.48
N PRO A 216 -1.19 12.16 -4.99
CA PRO A 216 -0.93 13.56 -5.30
C PRO A 216 -0.69 13.80 -6.80
N ALA A 217 -0.07 12.85 -7.53
CA ALA A 217 0.06 12.94 -8.98
C ALA A 217 -1.31 13.02 -9.66
N ILE A 218 -2.24 12.13 -9.34
CA ILE A 218 -3.62 12.14 -9.86
C ILE A 218 -4.32 13.45 -9.47
N LEU A 219 -4.16 13.90 -8.23
CA LEU A 219 -4.78 15.13 -7.74
C LEU A 219 -4.26 16.38 -8.47
N ALA A 220 -2.97 16.42 -8.82
CA ALA A 220 -2.35 17.56 -9.51
C ALA A 220 -3.03 17.88 -10.85
N PHE A 221 -3.56 16.87 -11.52
CA PHE A 221 -4.27 16.98 -12.80
C PHE A 221 -5.79 16.94 -12.65
N SER A 222 -6.30 17.05 -11.42
CA SER A 222 -7.72 17.04 -11.10
C SER A 222 -8.21 18.42 -10.59
N PRO A 223 -9.52 18.67 -10.46
CA PRO A 223 -10.03 19.90 -9.87
C PRO A 223 -9.99 19.89 -8.32
N ALA A 224 -8.91 19.36 -7.71
CA ALA A 224 -8.79 19.16 -6.26
C ALA A 224 -8.84 20.46 -5.43
N GLY A 225 -8.50 21.60 -6.05
CA GLY A 225 -8.59 22.93 -5.44
C GLY A 225 -9.91 23.66 -5.69
N ALA A 226 -10.96 22.98 -6.17
CA ALA A 226 -12.25 23.61 -6.50
C ALA A 226 -13.14 23.92 -5.30
N ALA A 227 -12.99 23.18 -4.20
CA ALA A 227 -13.73 23.36 -2.96
C ALA A 227 -12.82 23.21 -1.74
N LEU A 228 -13.23 23.83 -0.63
CA LEU A 228 -12.54 23.78 0.67
C LEU A 228 -11.04 24.13 0.55
N SER A 229 -10.74 25.15 -0.25
CA SER A 229 -9.38 25.59 -0.55
C SER A 229 -9.29 27.11 -0.49
N ILE A 230 -8.11 27.63 -0.15
CA ILE A 230 -7.81 29.06 -0.24
C ILE A 230 -7.98 29.55 -1.69
N ASP A 231 -7.55 28.76 -2.68
CA ASP A 231 -7.74 29.08 -4.09
C ASP A 231 -9.23 29.25 -4.47
N ALA A 232 -10.13 28.41 -3.95
CA ALA A 232 -11.56 28.53 -4.21
C ALA A 232 -12.16 29.74 -3.50
N TRP A 233 -11.71 30.04 -2.28
CA TRP A 233 -12.12 31.23 -1.56
C TRP A 233 -11.67 32.52 -2.25
N TRP A 234 -10.44 32.57 -2.75
CA TRP A 234 -9.94 33.72 -3.53
C TRP A 234 -10.70 33.92 -4.85
N ARG A 235 -10.99 32.84 -5.58
CA ARG A 235 -11.86 32.94 -6.77
C ARG A 235 -13.22 33.52 -6.41
N TYR A 236 -13.88 32.96 -5.39
CA TYR A 236 -15.16 33.46 -4.90
C TYR A 236 -15.11 34.95 -4.51
N ARG A 237 -14.05 35.40 -3.84
CA ARG A 237 -13.87 36.82 -3.49
C ARG A 237 -13.75 37.73 -4.70
N ARG A 238 -13.16 37.23 -5.80
CA ARG A 238 -12.90 38.01 -7.02
C ARG A 238 -14.11 38.06 -7.95
N ASP A 239 -14.82 36.95 -8.12
CA ASP A 239 -15.87 36.82 -9.15
C ASP A 239 -17.20 36.27 -8.62
N GLY A 240 -17.34 36.04 -7.32
CA GLY A 240 -18.56 35.52 -6.69
C GLY A 240 -18.84 34.04 -6.99
N THR A 241 -17.95 33.34 -7.70
CA THR A 241 -18.19 31.95 -8.13
C THR A 241 -17.79 30.94 -7.06
N LEU A 242 -18.68 29.99 -6.76
CA LEU A 242 -18.38 28.90 -5.84
C LEU A 242 -18.97 27.59 -6.37
N VAL A 243 -18.12 26.60 -6.64
CA VAL A 243 -18.58 25.33 -7.20
C VAL A 243 -19.15 24.47 -6.08
N ARG A 244 -20.46 24.21 -6.13
CA ARG A 244 -21.17 23.39 -5.15
C ARG A 244 -21.78 22.12 -5.72
N GLN A 245 -22.02 22.11 -7.03
CA GLN A 245 -22.78 21.03 -7.66
C GLN A 245 -21.92 19.76 -7.81
N PRO A 246 -22.47 18.58 -7.50
CA PRO A 246 -21.82 17.31 -7.81
C PRO A 246 -21.52 17.18 -9.31
N HIS A 247 -20.35 16.64 -9.63
CA HIS A 247 -19.92 16.43 -11.01
C HIS A 247 -18.94 15.27 -11.11
N TYR A 248 -18.94 14.55 -12.24
CA TYR A 248 -18.05 13.39 -12.43
C TYR A 248 -16.56 13.78 -12.41
N ALA A 249 -16.21 15.01 -12.78
CA ALA A 249 -14.83 15.50 -12.73
C ALA A 249 -14.21 15.45 -11.32
N TYR A 250 -15.04 15.46 -10.27
CA TYR A 250 -14.61 15.26 -8.88
C TYR A 250 -14.54 13.78 -8.49
N GLY A 251 -15.41 12.96 -9.09
CA GLY A 251 -15.48 11.51 -8.85
C GLY A 251 -14.35 10.74 -9.53
N LEU A 252 -14.03 11.08 -10.78
CA LEU A 252 -13.04 10.39 -11.60
C LEU A 252 -11.66 10.19 -10.91
N PRO A 253 -11.00 11.22 -10.34
CA PRO A 253 -9.74 11.01 -9.61
C PRO A 253 -9.88 10.05 -8.43
N LEU A 254 -10.99 10.08 -7.70
CA LEU A 254 -11.27 9.12 -6.61
C LEU A 254 -11.36 7.70 -7.17
N LYS A 255 -12.07 7.52 -8.29
CA LYS A 255 -12.24 6.20 -8.91
C LYS A 255 -10.94 5.62 -9.45
N VAL A 256 -10.08 6.48 -10.02
CA VAL A 256 -8.75 6.06 -10.47
C VAL A 256 -7.91 5.59 -9.28
N ILE A 257 -7.91 6.33 -8.17
CA ILE A 257 -7.22 5.90 -6.94
C ILE A 257 -7.76 4.56 -6.43
N LEU A 258 -9.09 4.36 -6.44
CA LEU A 258 -9.70 3.09 -6.03
C LEU A 258 -9.34 1.94 -6.98
N LEU A 259 -9.24 2.19 -8.29
CA LEU A 259 -8.79 1.18 -9.26
C LEU A 259 -7.33 0.81 -9.03
N GLN A 260 -6.47 1.78 -8.71
CA GLN A 260 -5.08 1.49 -8.34
C GLN A 260 -5.01 0.60 -7.09
N LEU A 261 -5.83 0.88 -6.07
CA LEU A 261 -5.96 -0.02 -4.91
C LEU A 261 -6.50 -1.40 -5.32
N GLY A 262 -7.43 -1.44 -6.27
CA GLY A 262 -7.94 -2.69 -6.81
C GLY A 262 -6.87 -3.54 -7.45
N PHE A 263 -5.96 -2.95 -8.23
CA PHE A 263 -4.81 -3.66 -8.80
C PHE A 263 -3.84 -4.15 -7.74
N VAL A 264 -3.56 -3.32 -6.74
CA VAL A 264 -2.72 -3.66 -5.58
C VAL A 264 -3.23 -4.93 -4.89
N TYR A 265 -4.51 -4.99 -4.54
CA TYR A 265 -5.09 -6.19 -3.93
C TYR A 265 -5.18 -7.37 -4.90
N PHE A 266 -5.67 -7.13 -6.12
CA PHE A 266 -5.88 -8.19 -7.10
C PHE A 266 -4.58 -8.94 -7.42
N PHE A 267 -3.51 -8.21 -7.74
CA PHE A 267 -2.22 -8.82 -8.06
C PHE A 267 -1.48 -9.37 -6.84
N SER A 268 -1.81 -8.90 -5.63
CA SER A 268 -1.36 -9.53 -4.38
C SER A 268 -1.89 -10.96 -4.27
N ALA A 269 -3.18 -11.20 -4.50
CA ALA A 269 -3.75 -12.54 -4.48
C ALA A 269 -3.29 -13.42 -5.65
N ILE A 270 -3.19 -12.86 -6.86
CA ILE A 270 -2.62 -13.59 -8.00
C ILE A 270 -1.20 -14.04 -7.69
N GLY A 271 -0.36 -13.19 -7.09
CA GLY A 271 0.99 -13.55 -6.65
C GLY A 271 0.99 -14.72 -5.68
N LYS A 272 0.12 -14.70 -4.65
CA LYS A 272 -0.01 -15.81 -3.68
C LYS A 272 -0.34 -17.14 -4.36
N LEU A 273 -1.33 -17.15 -5.25
CA LEU A 273 -1.74 -18.36 -5.97
C LEU A 273 -0.73 -18.79 -7.04
N TRP A 274 -0.05 -17.85 -7.70
CA TRP A 274 0.85 -18.14 -8.81
C TRP A 274 2.26 -18.59 -8.38
N LEU A 275 2.75 -18.03 -7.27
CA LEU A 275 4.09 -18.28 -6.72
C LEU A 275 4.07 -19.26 -5.54
N GLY A 276 3.14 -19.09 -4.59
CA GLY A 276 3.00 -19.95 -3.41
C GLY A 276 2.08 -21.16 -3.62
N GLY A 277 1.12 -21.03 -4.54
CA GLY A 277 0.09 -22.04 -4.77
C GLY A 277 -1.02 -22.03 -3.71
N LEU A 278 -1.88 -23.05 -3.71
CA LEU A 278 -2.92 -23.22 -2.70
C LEU A 278 -2.33 -23.52 -1.32
N GLN A 279 -1.11 -24.07 -1.28
CA GLN A 279 -0.35 -24.24 -0.05
C GLN A 279 -0.22 -22.92 0.73
N TRP A 280 -0.19 -21.77 0.06
CA TRP A 280 -0.11 -20.48 0.74
C TRP A 280 -1.24 -20.29 1.77
N ALA A 281 -2.46 -20.73 1.44
CA ALA A 281 -3.64 -20.59 2.29
C ALA A 281 -4.02 -21.86 3.06
N LEU A 282 -3.80 -23.04 2.47
CA LEU A 282 -4.32 -24.31 3.00
C LEU A 282 -3.34 -25.06 3.92
N SER A 283 -2.13 -24.55 4.09
CA SER A 283 -1.11 -25.06 5.02
C SER A 283 -0.94 -24.17 6.25
N ASP A 284 0.06 -24.46 7.09
CA ASP A 284 0.39 -23.66 8.28
C ASP A 284 1.20 -22.39 7.95
N ASN A 285 1.30 -22.02 6.66
CA ASN A 285 2.00 -20.83 6.21
C ASN A 285 1.58 -19.54 6.94
N LEU A 286 0.28 -19.29 7.14
CA LEU A 286 -0.15 -18.08 7.86
C LEU A 286 0.33 -18.07 9.33
N ILE A 287 0.41 -19.25 9.96
CA ILE A 287 0.98 -19.38 11.31
C ILE A 287 2.46 -18.99 11.28
N HIS A 288 3.22 -19.54 10.33
CA HIS A 288 4.64 -19.22 10.17
C HIS A 288 4.88 -17.74 9.83
N LEU A 289 3.99 -17.11 9.06
CA LEU A 289 4.03 -15.67 8.80
C LEU A 289 3.81 -14.85 10.08
N MET A 290 2.83 -15.21 10.92
CA MET A 290 2.61 -14.55 12.21
C MET A 290 3.81 -14.70 13.14
N HIS A 291 4.28 -15.93 13.29
CA HIS A 291 5.44 -16.27 14.09
C HIS A 291 6.69 -15.51 13.67
N LEU A 292 6.94 -15.42 12.36
CA LEU A 292 7.99 -14.61 11.80
C LEU A 292 7.82 -13.13 12.20
N GLU A 293 6.68 -12.51 11.89
CA GLU A 293 6.46 -11.09 12.22
C GLU A 293 6.59 -10.78 13.72
N TRP A 294 6.22 -11.71 14.61
CA TRP A 294 6.43 -11.56 16.05
C TRP A 294 7.91 -11.51 16.41
N LEU A 295 8.71 -12.44 15.87
CA LEU A 295 10.16 -12.47 16.03
C LEU A 295 10.83 -11.19 15.47
N GLU A 296 10.34 -10.71 14.31
CA GLU A 296 10.84 -9.49 13.66
C GLU A 296 10.52 -8.21 14.46
N GLN A 297 9.53 -8.28 15.35
CA GLN A 297 9.12 -7.20 16.26
C GLN A 297 9.49 -7.46 17.73
N TYR A 298 10.62 -8.14 17.96
CA TYR A 298 11.14 -8.41 19.30
C TYR A 298 10.15 -9.17 20.17
N ASP A 299 9.64 -10.27 19.62
CA ASP A 299 8.77 -11.23 20.30
C ASP A 299 7.45 -10.63 20.77
N LYS A 300 6.93 -9.68 19.97
CA LYS A 300 5.64 -9.03 20.21
C LYS A 300 4.49 -9.96 19.85
N ILE A 301 4.16 -10.83 20.79
CA ILE A 301 3.09 -11.82 20.67
C ILE A 301 1.74 -11.18 21.05
N PRO A 302 0.67 -11.35 20.23
CA PRO A 302 -0.67 -10.87 20.57
C PRO A 302 -1.26 -11.65 21.74
N ALA A 303 -2.09 -10.98 22.56
CA ALA A 303 -2.76 -11.61 23.69
C ALA A 303 -3.67 -12.78 23.26
N LEU A 304 -4.32 -12.66 22.10
CA LEU A 304 -5.10 -13.76 21.50
C LEU A 304 -4.20 -14.59 20.57
N ARG A 305 -3.94 -15.84 20.95
CA ARG A 305 -3.12 -16.82 20.22
C ARG A 305 -3.93 -17.60 19.17
N ILE A 306 -4.30 -16.94 18.07
CA ILE A 306 -5.05 -17.58 16.97
C ILE A 306 -4.24 -18.65 16.23
N ASP A 307 -2.90 -18.57 16.33
CA ASP A 307 -1.96 -19.54 15.79
C ASP A 307 -2.15 -20.96 16.35
N ARG A 308 -2.78 -21.08 17.53
CA ARG A 308 -3.15 -22.38 18.13
C ARG A 308 -4.38 -23.03 17.46
N TYR A 309 -5.01 -22.37 16.50
CA TYR A 309 -6.18 -22.86 15.76
C TYR A 309 -5.90 -22.89 14.24
N PRO A 310 -5.17 -23.91 13.74
CA PRO A 310 -4.71 -23.92 12.34
C PRO A 310 -5.81 -23.83 11.31
N TRP A 311 -6.97 -24.47 11.55
CA TRP A 311 -8.11 -24.41 10.64
C TRP A 311 -8.66 -22.97 10.48
N LEU A 312 -8.64 -22.17 11.54
CA LEU A 312 -9.11 -20.79 11.51
C LEU A 312 -8.11 -19.90 10.76
N CYS A 313 -6.80 -20.17 10.92
CA CYS A 313 -5.76 -19.52 10.15
C CYS A 313 -5.88 -19.83 8.65
N ARG A 314 -6.11 -21.10 8.28
CA ARG A 314 -6.31 -21.52 6.88
C ARG A 314 -7.56 -20.88 6.27
N LEU A 315 -8.66 -20.85 7.01
CA LEU A 315 -9.89 -20.16 6.59
C LEU A 315 -9.65 -18.65 6.43
N GLY A 316 -8.93 -18.02 7.37
CA GLY A 316 -8.54 -16.62 7.30
C GLY A 316 -7.68 -16.32 6.08
N ALA A 317 -6.65 -17.12 5.81
CA ALA A 317 -5.78 -17.00 4.64
C ALA A 317 -6.56 -17.15 3.33
N MET A 318 -7.50 -18.10 3.26
CA MET A 318 -8.39 -18.22 2.09
C MET A 318 -9.29 -16.99 1.94
N GLY A 319 -9.84 -16.47 3.04
CA GLY A 319 -10.60 -15.23 3.08
C GLY A 319 -9.82 -14.02 2.55
N VAL A 320 -8.52 -13.93 2.86
CA VAL A 320 -7.62 -12.90 2.30
C VAL A 320 -7.55 -13.01 0.78
N ILE A 321 -7.28 -14.21 0.23
CA ILE A 321 -7.23 -14.43 -1.23
C ILE A 321 -8.57 -14.04 -1.88
N CYS A 322 -9.70 -14.49 -1.31
CA CYS A 322 -11.01 -14.16 -1.85
C CYS A 322 -11.27 -12.65 -1.85
N PHE A 323 -11.01 -11.96 -0.73
CA PHE A 323 -11.20 -10.53 -0.63
C PHE A 323 -10.35 -9.78 -1.65
N GLU A 324 -9.07 -10.12 -1.73
CA GLU A 324 -8.11 -9.48 -2.62
C GLU A 324 -8.48 -9.66 -4.11
N LEU A 325 -8.88 -10.87 -4.53
CA LEU A 325 -9.35 -11.14 -5.90
C LEU A 325 -10.65 -10.41 -6.23
N LEU A 326 -11.60 -10.37 -5.29
CA LEU A 326 -12.92 -9.80 -5.51
C LEU A 326 -12.95 -8.27 -5.39
N TYR A 327 -11.96 -7.66 -4.73
CA TYR A 327 -11.96 -6.23 -4.41
C TYR A 327 -12.24 -5.34 -5.63
N ILE A 328 -11.61 -5.60 -6.77
CA ILE A 328 -11.79 -4.80 -7.99
C ILE A 328 -13.25 -4.80 -8.49
N PHE A 329 -13.99 -5.89 -8.27
CA PHE A 329 -15.41 -5.98 -8.58
C PHE A 329 -16.27 -5.35 -7.49
N LEU A 330 -15.86 -5.50 -6.21
CA LEU A 330 -16.57 -4.92 -5.08
C LEU A 330 -16.62 -3.38 -5.16
N ILE A 331 -15.62 -2.72 -5.71
CA ILE A 331 -15.63 -1.25 -5.81
C ILE A 331 -16.59 -0.68 -6.88
N LEU A 332 -17.08 -1.51 -7.81
CA LEU A 332 -17.82 -1.02 -8.99
C LEU A 332 -19.20 -0.44 -8.63
N THR A 333 -19.89 -0.99 -7.62
CA THR A 333 -21.22 -0.49 -7.22
C THR A 333 -21.20 0.19 -5.86
N PRO A 334 -22.09 1.17 -5.58
CA PRO A 334 -22.15 1.82 -4.27
C PRO A 334 -22.41 0.87 -3.10
N VAL A 335 -23.20 -0.19 -3.32
CA VAL A 335 -23.55 -1.18 -2.28
C VAL A 335 -22.34 -2.06 -1.96
N THR A 336 -21.71 -2.63 -2.99
CA THR A 336 -20.55 -3.50 -2.81
C THR A 336 -19.31 -2.73 -2.33
N ARG A 337 -19.24 -1.40 -2.56
CA ARG A 337 -18.21 -0.54 -1.97
C ARG A 337 -18.23 -0.53 -0.45
N VAL A 338 -19.40 -0.65 0.18
CA VAL A 338 -19.49 -0.79 1.64
C VAL A 338 -18.84 -2.08 2.09
N VAL A 339 -19.05 -3.18 1.36
CA VAL A 339 -18.39 -4.46 1.61
C VAL A 339 -16.88 -4.34 1.41
N ALA A 340 -16.42 -3.68 0.33
CA ALA A 340 -15.00 -3.41 0.10
C ALA A 340 -14.37 -2.62 1.26
N LEU A 341 -15.06 -1.58 1.75
CA LEU A 341 -14.60 -0.77 2.87
C LEU A 341 -14.49 -1.59 4.16
N VAL A 342 -15.57 -2.28 4.55
CA VAL A 342 -15.60 -3.09 5.76
C VAL A 342 -14.55 -4.20 5.68
N GLY A 343 -14.43 -4.85 4.53
CA GLY A 343 -13.39 -5.83 4.25
C GLY A 343 -11.99 -5.24 4.38
N ALA A 344 -11.72 -4.07 3.80
CA ALA A 344 -10.41 -3.42 3.89
C ALA A 344 -10.04 -3.00 5.31
N ILE A 345 -10.97 -2.37 6.05
CA ILE A 345 -10.74 -1.99 7.46
C ILE A 345 -10.54 -3.24 8.32
N GLY A 346 -11.42 -4.23 8.18
CA GLY A 346 -11.34 -5.48 8.92
C GLY A 346 -10.05 -6.24 8.65
N PHE A 347 -9.71 -6.42 7.37
CA PHE A 347 -8.46 -7.05 6.93
C PHE A 347 -7.24 -6.37 7.55
N HIS A 348 -7.07 -5.06 7.34
CA HIS A 348 -5.91 -4.33 7.86
C HIS A 348 -5.88 -4.20 9.38
N GLY A 349 -7.05 -4.21 10.02
CA GLY A 349 -7.17 -4.26 11.48
C GLY A 349 -6.70 -5.61 12.04
N ILE A 350 -7.15 -6.71 11.43
CA ILE A 350 -6.77 -8.08 11.80
C ILE A 350 -5.27 -8.30 11.55
N THR A 351 -4.74 -7.92 10.39
CA THR A 351 -3.29 -8.01 10.13
C THR A 351 -2.51 -7.09 11.05
N GLY A 352 -3.04 -5.90 11.39
CA GLY A 352 -2.40 -4.98 12.33
C GLY A 352 -2.28 -5.56 13.74
N TYR A 353 -3.25 -6.39 14.15
CA TYR A 353 -3.24 -7.04 15.45
C TYR A 353 -2.38 -8.30 15.48
N PHE A 354 -2.56 -9.22 14.51
CA PHE A 354 -1.89 -10.53 14.51
C PHE A 354 -0.56 -10.56 13.77
N LEU A 355 -0.38 -9.76 12.73
CA LEU A 355 0.89 -9.67 11.98
C LEU A 355 1.66 -8.40 12.31
N THR A 356 1.12 -7.54 13.18
CA THR A 356 1.74 -6.25 13.53
C THR A 356 2.03 -5.34 12.32
N ILE A 357 1.33 -5.58 11.20
CA ILE A 357 1.41 -4.83 9.96
C ILE A 357 0.08 -4.14 9.71
N ASN A 358 0.10 -2.80 9.75
CA ASN A 358 -1.11 -2.00 9.58
C ASN A 358 -0.94 -0.93 8.50
N PHE A 359 -1.71 -1.06 7.43
CA PHE A 359 -1.73 -0.11 6.33
C PHE A 359 -2.81 0.96 6.50
N LYS A 360 -2.66 1.80 7.53
CA LYS A 360 -3.62 2.87 7.87
C LYS A 360 -3.96 3.79 6.68
N PHE A 361 -3.01 4.01 5.78
CA PHE A 361 -3.24 4.84 4.59
C PHE A 361 -4.19 4.19 3.58
N LEU A 362 -4.09 2.87 3.37
CA LEU A 362 -5.02 2.13 2.51
C LEU A 362 -6.44 2.16 3.09
N GLN A 363 -6.56 2.06 4.41
CA GLN A 363 -7.84 2.19 5.11
C GLN A 363 -8.45 3.58 4.91
N LEU A 364 -7.64 4.65 5.03
CA LEU A 364 -8.08 6.02 4.77
C LEU A 364 -8.62 6.19 3.34
N LEU A 365 -7.87 5.73 2.34
CA LEU A 365 -8.30 5.82 0.94
C LEU A 365 -9.58 5.03 0.69
N ASN A 366 -9.72 3.85 1.31
CA ASN A 366 -10.93 3.05 1.26
C ASN A 366 -12.13 3.78 1.88
N ALA A 367 -11.96 4.39 3.05
CA ALA A 367 -13.03 5.12 3.72
C ALA A 367 -13.58 6.21 2.80
N LEU A 368 -12.70 6.98 2.15
CA LEU A 368 -13.06 8.06 1.23
C LEU A 368 -13.71 7.60 -0.09
N SER A 369 -13.89 6.29 -0.30
CA SER A 369 -14.68 5.74 -1.41
C SER A 369 -16.18 5.93 -1.23
N LEU A 370 -16.64 6.15 0.01
CA LEU A 370 -18.04 6.36 0.32
C LEU A 370 -18.44 7.82 0.17
N ASN A 371 -19.66 8.04 -0.29
CA ASN A 371 -20.27 9.36 -0.32
C ASN A 371 -20.74 9.75 1.10
N PHE A 372 -19.78 10.04 1.98
CA PHE A 372 -20.06 10.47 3.35
C PHE A 372 -20.97 11.68 3.40
N TRP A 373 -20.93 12.56 2.39
CA TRP A 373 -21.83 13.70 2.31
C TRP A 373 -23.28 13.27 2.16
N ALA A 374 -23.57 12.28 1.30
CA ALA A 374 -24.92 11.75 1.17
C ALA A 374 -25.39 11.01 2.44
N ILE A 375 -24.49 10.27 3.10
CA ILE A 375 -24.78 9.60 4.37
C ILE A 375 -25.06 10.64 5.45
N TYR A 376 -24.18 11.62 5.60
CA TYR A 376 -24.31 12.75 6.52
C TYR A 376 -25.63 13.49 6.27
N ALA A 377 -25.90 13.94 5.05
CA ALA A 377 -27.13 14.66 4.72
C ALA A 377 -28.41 13.85 4.98
N ARG A 378 -28.36 12.50 4.93
CA ARG A 378 -29.49 11.64 5.29
C ARG A 378 -29.66 11.51 6.80
N LEU A 379 -28.56 11.24 7.52
CA LEU A 379 -28.57 11.06 8.98
C LEU A 379 -28.87 12.37 9.72
N TRP A 380 -28.40 13.51 9.21
CA TRP A 380 -28.46 14.80 9.88
C TRP A 380 -29.68 15.65 9.55
N ARG A 381 -30.58 15.21 8.66
CA ARG A 381 -31.84 15.93 8.38
C ARG A 381 -32.82 15.93 9.57
N GLY A 382 -32.54 15.20 10.65
CA GLY A 382 -33.42 15.10 11.82
C GLY A 382 -32.75 15.10 13.20
N LEU A 383 -31.43 15.30 13.32
CA LEU A 383 -30.73 15.28 14.61
C LEU A 383 -30.40 16.70 15.08
N PRO A 384 -30.69 17.07 16.35
CA PRO A 384 -30.21 18.31 16.94
C PRO A 384 -28.69 18.36 16.85
N VAL A 385 -28.18 19.54 16.50
CA VAL A 385 -26.76 19.80 16.23
C VAL A 385 -25.85 19.17 17.29
N LEU A 386 -26.19 19.32 18.57
CA LEU A 386 -25.44 18.80 19.71
C LEU A 386 -25.24 17.27 19.70
N VAL A 387 -26.25 16.50 19.29
CA VAL A 387 -26.19 15.02 19.27
C VAL A 387 -25.27 14.56 18.15
N GLY A 388 -25.29 15.25 17.01
CA GLY A 388 -24.38 14.94 15.92
C GLY A 388 -22.93 15.35 16.21
N TRP A 389 -22.69 16.38 17.04
CA TRP A 389 -21.37 16.64 17.63
C TRP A 389 -20.92 15.52 18.55
N LEU A 390 -21.82 14.98 19.36
CA LEU A 390 -21.54 13.89 20.30
C LEU A 390 -21.24 12.58 19.56
N VAL A 391 -22.00 12.23 18.53
CA VAL A 391 -21.74 11.06 17.66
C VAL A 391 -20.47 11.26 16.83
N GLY A 392 -20.23 12.45 16.28
CA GLY A 392 -18.97 12.79 15.61
C GLY A 392 -17.77 12.70 16.54
N GLY A 393 -17.92 13.13 17.80
CA GLY A 393 -16.94 13.03 18.88
C GLY A 393 -16.72 11.60 19.36
N ILE A 394 -17.76 10.77 19.42
CA ILE A 394 -17.66 9.34 19.75
C ILE A 394 -16.99 8.58 18.61
N LEU A 395 -17.33 8.86 17.35
CA LEU A 395 -16.62 8.28 16.20
C LEU A 395 -15.16 8.74 16.19
N PHE A 396 -14.88 10.01 16.49
CA PHE A 396 -13.53 10.52 16.72
C PHE A 396 -12.78 9.72 17.81
N PHE A 397 -13.45 9.40 18.92
CA PHE A 397 -12.88 8.62 20.02
C PHE A 397 -12.69 7.13 19.68
N LEU A 398 -13.60 6.53 18.91
CA LEU A 398 -13.51 5.14 18.46
C LEU A 398 -12.41 4.96 17.39
N PHE A 399 -12.11 6.02 16.62
CA PHE A 399 -11.00 6.06 15.66
C PHE A 399 -9.71 6.68 16.23
N ARG A 400 -9.47 6.56 17.54
CA ARG A 400 -8.29 7.08 18.26
C ARG A 400 -6.94 6.68 17.65
N THR A 401 -6.86 5.65 16.81
CA THR A 401 -5.64 5.27 16.07
C THR A 401 -5.31 6.19 14.88
N ILE A 402 -6.13 7.22 14.65
CA ILE A 402 -6.03 8.22 13.59
C ILE A 402 -5.95 9.63 14.22
N ASP A 403 -4.95 9.86 15.07
CA ASP A 403 -4.75 11.05 15.94
C ASP A 403 -4.85 12.43 15.26
N PHE A 404 -4.77 12.50 13.93
CA PHE A 404 -4.72 13.75 13.18
C PHE A 404 -5.97 14.00 12.30
N ILE A 405 -6.64 12.96 11.81
CA ILE A 405 -7.80 13.10 10.90
C ILE A 405 -9.04 13.50 11.68
N GLY A 406 -9.17 13.03 12.92
CA GLY A 406 -10.25 13.45 13.80
C GLY A 406 -10.27 14.97 14.04
N GLY A 407 -9.11 15.59 14.22
CA GLY A 407 -9.00 17.05 14.41
C GLY A 407 -9.40 17.83 13.16
N LEU A 408 -9.04 17.32 11.97
CA LEU A 408 -9.48 17.88 10.69
C LEU A 408 -10.97 17.72 10.45
N VAL A 409 -11.57 16.58 10.81
CA VAL A 409 -13.02 16.35 10.72
C VAL A 409 -13.78 17.28 11.69
N PHE A 410 -13.24 17.54 12.87
CA PHE A 410 -13.82 18.48 13.84
C PHE A 410 -13.78 19.94 13.34
N LEU A 411 -12.61 20.41 12.86
CA LEU A 411 -12.47 21.73 12.23
C LEU A 411 -13.33 21.85 10.95
N PHE A 412 -13.54 20.74 10.24
CA PHE A 412 -14.40 20.66 9.07
C PHE A 412 -15.89 20.77 9.40
N GLY A 413 -16.34 20.19 10.52
CA GLY A 413 -17.69 20.41 11.05
C GLY A 413 -17.99 21.90 11.24
N LEU A 414 -17.01 22.67 11.73
CA LEU A 414 -17.13 24.13 11.89
C LEU A 414 -17.23 24.87 10.54
N PHE A 415 -16.41 24.52 9.56
CA PHE A 415 -16.37 25.21 8.26
C PHE A 415 -17.55 24.83 7.34
N ALA A 416 -17.96 23.57 7.32
CA ALA A 416 -19.13 23.09 6.58
C ALA A 416 -20.43 23.70 7.15
N PHE A 417 -20.53 23.82 8.48
CA PHE A 417 -21.62 24.52 9.15
C PHE A 417 -21.72 25.99 8.71
N TRP A 418 -20.59 26.69 8.58
CA TRP A 418 -20.56 28.06 8.08
C TRP A 418 -21.04 28.18 6.62
N GLN A 419 -20.74 27.21 5.76
CA GLN A 419 -21.18 27.22 4.36
C GLN A 419 -22.67 26.89 4.16
N VAL A 420 -23.27 26.03 5.01
CA VAL A 420 -24.69 25.65 4.92
C VAL A 420 -25.63 26.84 5.23
N ARG A 421 -25.18 27.82 6.02
CA ARG A 421 -26.00 28.98 6.42
C ARG A 421 -26.16 30.08 5.36
N ARG A 422 -25.59 29.97 4.15
CA ARG A 422 -25.77 31.01 3.10
C ARG A 422 -26.81 30.58 2.05
N PRO A 423 -28.00 31.22 2.05
CA PRO A 423 -29.06 30.93 1.09
C PRO A 423 -28.72 31.63 -0.22
N GLU A 424 -28.39 30.82 -1.23
CA GLU A 424 -28.71 30.97 -2.65
C GLU A 424 -27.62 30.31 -3.50
N PRO A 425 -27.98 29.37 -4.39
CA PRO A 425 -27.04 28.80 -5.33
C PRO A 425 -26.67 29.85 -6.38
N ALA A 426 -25.42 30.33 -6.34
CA ALA A 426 -24.87 31.10 -7.45
C ALA A 426 -25.02 30.32 -8.77
N PRO A 427 -25.23 31.00 -9.91
CA PRO A 427 -25.34 30.37 -11.21
C PRO A 427 -24.12 29.48 -11.49
N PHE A 428 -24.36 28.33 -12.11
CA PHE A 428 -23.34 27.33 -12.39
C PHE A 428 -22.26 27.93 -13.31
N SER A 429 -21.06 28.17 -12.78
CA SER A 429 -19.90 28.40 -13.64
C SER A 429 -19.47 27.06 -14.23
N PRO A 430 -19.20 26.99 -15.56
CA PRO A 430 -18.63 25.79 -16.16
C PRO A 430 -17.36 25.45 -15.39
N VAL A 431 -17.29 24.21 -14.88
CA VAL A 431 -16.09 23.71 -14.23
C VAL A 431 -14.95 23.89 -15.24
N VAL A 432 -13.96 24.71 -14.91
CA VAL A 432 -12.71 24.80 -15.68
C VAL A 432 -11.94 23.50 -15.42
N VAL A 433 -12.40 22.43 -16.06
CA VAL A 433 -11.69 21.16 -16.13
C VAL A 433 -10.41 21.48 -16.92
N LEU A 434 -9.26 20.99 -16.43
CA LEU A 434 -8.05 20.95 -17.25
C LEU A 434 -8.41 20.38 -18.63
N PRO A 435 -7.70 20.74 -19.71
CA PRO A 435 -7.88 20.02 -20.95
C PRO A 435 -7.66 18.53 -20.65
N ALA A 436 -8.72 17.73 -20.84
CA ALA A 436 -8.72 16.27 -20.63
C ALA A 436 -7.50 15.57 -21.30
N ARG A 437 -6.88 16.28 -22.25
CA ARG A 437 -5.61 16.01 -22.92
C ARG A 437 -4.46 15.57 -22.01
N LEU A 438 -4.31 16.08 -20.77
CA LEU A 438 -3.20 15.66 -19.88
C LEU A 438 -3.59 14.64 -18.81
N PHE A 439 -4.81 14.73 -18.27
CA PHE A 439 -5.27 13.81 -17.23
C PHE A 439 -5.41 12.38 -17.78
N THR A 440 -5.99 12.21 -18.97
CA THR A 440 -6.24 10.88 -19.54
C THR A 440 -4.94 10.11 -19.82
N PRO A 441 -3.93 10.65 -20.51
CA PRO A 441 -2.68 9.93 -20.72
C PRO A 441 -1.96 9.55 -19.43
N LEU A 442 -1.97 10.44 -18.42
CA LEU A 442 -1.40 10.13 -17.10
C LEU A 442 -2.11 8.95 -16.45
N VAL A 443 -3.44 8.99 -16.38
CA VAL A 443 -4.24 7.93 -15.75
C VAL A 443 -4.08 6.61 -16.48
N VAL A 444 -4.17 6.63 -17.82
CA VAL A 444 -3.98 5.43 -18.64
C VAL A 444 -2.56 4.89 -18.45
N GLY A 445 -1.54 5.74 -18.48
CA GLY A 445 -0.15 5.34 -18.23
C GLY A 445 0.02 4.70 -16.85
N LEU A 446 -0.42 5.37 -15.78
CA LEU A 446 -0.32 4.87 -14.41
C LEU A 446 -1.04 3.52 -14.23
N LEU A 447 -2.25 3.37 -14.77
CA LEU A 447 -3.01 2.11 -14.67
C LEU A 447 -2.35 1.00 -15.48
N SER A 448 -1.91 1.30 -16.71
CA SER A 448 -1.25 0.32 -17.59
C SER A 448 0.09 -0.16 -17.02
N PHE A 449 0.95 0.76 -16.55
CA PHE A 449 2.22 0.37 -15.94
C PHE A 449 1.99 -0.46 -14.68
N ASN A 450 1.09 -0.04 -13.79
CA ASN A 450 0.82 -0.82 -12.58
C ASN A 450 0.22 -2.20 -12.90
N PHE A 451 -0.65 -2.30 -13.91
CA PHE A 451 -1.17 -3.57 -14.39
C PHE A 451 -0.06 -4.48 -14.95
N LEU A 452 0.82 -3.95 -15.80
CA LEU A 452 1.94 -4.71 -16.37
C LEU A 452 2.92 -5.19 -15.30
N PHE A 453 3.24 -4.35 -14.31
CA PHE A 453 4.08 -4.72 -13.19
C PHE A 453 3.40 -5.76 -12.30
N GLY A 454 2.10 -5.61 -12.06
CA GLY A 454 1.25 -6.61 -11.40
C GLY A 454 1.26 -7.98 -12.08
N LEU A 455 1.02 -7.98 -13.40
CA LEU A 455 0.96 -9.19 -14.22
C LEU A 455 2.28 -9.97 -14.21
N ASN A 456 3.39 -9.25 -14.28
CA ASN A 456 4.73 -9.83 -14.29
C ASN A 456 5.34 -9.99 -12.88
N GLN A 457 4.59 -9.67 -11.82
CA GLN A 457 5.06 -9.70 -10.42
C GLN A 457 6.35 -8.90 -10.21
N ILE A 458 6.49 -7.78 -10.92
CA ILE A 458 7.66 -6.88 -10.83
C ILE A 458 7.46 -5.95 -9.64
N THR A 459 8.47 -5.93 -8.78
CA THR A 459 8.56 -5.03 -7.63
C THR A 459 9.61 -3.96 -7.91
N SER A 460 9.20 -2.70 -8.12
CA SER A 460 10.10 -1.59 -8.43
C SER A 460 9.54 -0.25 -7.93
N TRP A 461 10.30 0.83 -8.11
CA TRP A 461 9.85 2.19 -7.83
C TRP A 461 9.74 2.99 -9.14
N PRO A 462 8.62 3.69 -9.40
CA PRO A 462 7.45 3.91 -8.55
C PRO A 462 6.30 2.93 -8.79
N PHE A 463 6.55 1.81 -9.48
CA PHE A 463 5.52 0.83 -9.83
C PHE A 463 5.83 -0.53 -9.22
N SER A 464 4.87 -1.04 -8.47
CA SER A 464 4.97 -2.36 -7.86
C SER A 464 3.59 -2.95 -7.71
N ALA A 465 3.48 -4.24 -8.03
CA ALA A 465 2.47 -5.06 -7.35
C ALA A 465 2.73 -4.92 -5.84
N TYR A 466 1.69 -4.77 -5.02
CA TYR A 466 1.79 -4.76 -3.56
C TYR A 466 2.67 -5.93 -3.03
N PRO A 467 3.24 -5.92 -1.80
CA PRO A 467 3.95 -7.09 -1.33
C PRO A 467 2.92 -8.20 -1.30
N SER A 468 3.09 -9.18 -2.16
CA SER A 468 2.12 -10.26 -2.26
C SER A 468 2.17 -11.13 -1.00
N TYR A 469 3.23 -11.02 -0.18
CA TYR A 469 3.58 -11.97 0.87
C TYR A 469 3.45 -13.41 0.35
N SER A 470 3.71 -13.61 -0.94
CA SER A 470 3.36 -14.83 -1.68
C SER A 470 4.26 -16.02 -1.38
N PHE A 471 5.34 -15.79 -0.65
CA PHE A 471 6.25 -16.82 -0.21
C PHE A 471 5.55 -17.75 0.80
N VAL A 472 5.95 -19.02 0.76
CA VAL A 472 5.55 -20.02 1.75
C VAL A 472 6.69 -20.14 2.75
N ARG A 473 6.44 -19.77 4.02
CA ARG A 473 7.39 -19.89 5.12
C ARG A 473 7.30 -21.25 5.79
N THR A 474 8.40 -21.64 6.42
CA THR A 474 8.52 -22.80 7.30
C THR A 474 8.57 -22.35 8.77
N GLY A 475 8.53 -23.30 9.71
CA GLY A 475 8.67 -23.03 11.16
C GLY A 475 10.07 -22.62 11.61
N GLU A 476 10.96 -22.34 10.66
CA GLU A 476 12.37 -22.04 10.85
C GLU A 476 12.80 -20.95 9.89
N VAL A 477 13.78 -20.15 10.31
CA VAL A 477 14.34 -19.11 9.47
C VAL A 477 15.84 -18.96 9.70
N ARG A 478 16.56 -18.64 8.63
CA ARG A 478 18.02 -18.47 8.63
C ARG A 478 18.38 -17.05 8.25
N TYR A 479 19.30 -16.45 8.99
CA TYR A 479 19.79 -15.11 8.72
C TYR A 479 21.29 -15.03 8.93
N VAL A 480 21.94 -14.16 8.14
CA VAL A 480 23.21 -13.58 8.58
C VAL A 480 22.91 -12.53 9.65
N TRP A 481 23.62 -12.63 10.76
CA TRP A 481 23.51 -11.73 11.89
C TRP A 481 24.88 -11.22 12.32
N PHE A 482 24.88 -10.20 13.19
CA PHE A 482 26.08 -9.56 13.67
C PHE A 482 26.15 -9.65 15.19
N ILE A 483 27.37 -9.81 15.72
CA ILE A 483 27.66 -9.71 17.14
C ILE A 483 28.68 -8.57 17.29
N PRO A 484 28.22 -7.31 17.41
CA PRO A 484 29.10 -6.16 17.48
C PRO A 484 29.89 -6.14 18.77
N GLN A 485 31.13 -5.68 18.69
CA GLN A 485 32.03 -5.53 19.83
C GLN A 485 32.51 -4.10 19.93
N THR A 486 32.54 -3.56 21.15
CA THR A 486 33.14 -2.27 21.47
C THR A 486 34.66 -2.37 21.53
N ALA A 487 35.35 -1.24 21.66
CA ALA A 487 36.80 -1.21 21.88
C ALA A 487 37.26 -1.96 23.15
N THR A 488 36.38 -2.10 24.15
CA THR A 488 36.62 -2.85 25.39
C THR A 488 36.36 -4.34 25.25
N GLY A 489 35.85 -4.81 24.10
CA GLY A 489 35.46 -6.20 23.85
C GLY A 489 34.04 -6.54 24.31
N ASP A 490 33.28 -5.57 24.82
CA ASP A 490 31.89 -5.80 25.24
C ASP A 490 31.01 -6.05 24.01
N THR A 491 30.13 -7.05 24.11
CA THR A 491 29.17 -7.36 23.05
C THR A 491 27.94 -6.46 23.16
N LEU A 492 27.50 -5.90 22.04
CA LEU A 492 26.28 -5.10 21.97
C LEU A 492 25.08 -5.98 21.58
N ASP A 493 24.03 -6.00 22.39
CA ASP A 493 22.79 -6.71 22.06
C ASP A 493 21.99 -5.94 21.00
N LEU A 494 22.03 -6.43 19.76
CA LEU A 494 21.33 -5.83 18.63
C LEU A 494 19.80 -5.82 18.77
N ASN A 495 19.24 -6.82 19.45
CA ASN A 495 17.79 -6.86 19.66
C ASN A 495 17.38 -5.75 20.61
N GLN A 496 18.10 -5.61 21.72
CA GLN A 496 17.86 -4.54 22.68
C GLN A 496 18.05 -3.16 22.06
N LEU A 497 19.15 -2.94 21.33
CA LEU A 497 19.44 -1.66 20.67
C LEU A 497 18.37 -1.31 19.62
N GLY A 498 17.95 -2.31 18.84
CA GLY A 498 16.89 -2.10 17.85
C GLY A 498 15.55 -1.77 18.49
N GLN A 499 15.18 -2.45 19.57
CA GLN A 499 13.96 -2.15 20.32
C GLN A 499 13.97 -0.73 20.89
N GLN A 500 15.10 -0.30 21.48
CA GLN A 500 15.28 1.06 22.00
C GLN A 500 15.14 2.14 20.92
N ALA A 501 15.63 1.85 19.70
CA ALA A 501 15.53 2.75 18.56
C ALA A 501 14.18 2.69 17.82
N ALA A 502 13.22 1.88 18.29
CA ALA A 502 11.99 1.54 17.58
C ALA A 502 12.25 1.07 16.13
N TYR A 503 13.39 0.40 15.93
CA TYR A 503 13.79 -0.17 14.67
C TYR A 503 13.00 -1.45 14.37
N ARG A 504 12.60 -1.71 13.13
CA ARG A 504 11.95 -2.98 12.78
C ARG A 504 12.92 -3.87 12.01
N LYS A 505 13.11 -5.12 12.44
CA LYS A 505 14.00 -6.08 11.77
C LYS A 505 13.56 -6.35 10.32
N GLU A 506 12.26 -6.28 10.02
CA GLU A 506 11.73 -6.42 8.65
C GLU A 506 12.41 -5.51 7.61
N ASN A 507 13.08 -4.43 8.01
CA ASN A 507 13.75 -3.51 7.10
C ASN A 507 15.11 -4.03 6.61
N ILE A 508 15.71 -4.97 7.32
CA ILE A 508 17.00 -5.58 6.98
C ILE A 508 16.91 -7.06 6.66
N LEU A 509 15.83 -7.73 7.04
CA LEU A 509 15.72 -9.17 6.84
C LEU A 509 15.80 -9.62 5.38
N PRO A 510 15.25 -8.89 4.39
CA PRO A 510 15.52 -9.22 2.99
C PRO A 510 17.01 -9.21 2.64
N LEU A 511 17.79 -8.28 3.22
CA LEU A 511 19.25 -8.25 3.05
C LEU A 511 19.91 -9.43 3.75
N ALA A 512 19.48 -9.76 4.97
CA ALA A 512 20.01 -10.89 5.73
C ALA A 512 19.75 -12.24 5.02
N GLU A 513 18.53 -12.45 4.51
CA GLU A 513 18.15 -13.64 3.73
C GLU A 513 18.92 -13.71 2.40
N GLN A 514 19.10 -12.58 1.72
CA GLN A 514 19.92 -12.53 0.52
C GLN A 514 21.38 -12.88 0.81
N ALA A 515 21.94 -12.46 1.95
CA ALA A 515 23.27 -12.87 2.38
C ALA A 515 23.35 -14.40 2.58
N VAL A 516 22.34 -15.02 3.19
CA VAL A 516 22.26 -16.49 3.30
C VAL A 516 22.26 -17.16 1.93
N ASN A 517 21.50 -16.62 0.97
CA ASN A 517 21.45 -17.16 -0.39
C ASN A 517 22.81 -17.08 -1.09
N LEU A 518 23.50 -15.95 -1.00
CA LEU A 518 24.84 -15.76 -1.59
C LEU A 518 25.87 -16.68 -0.93
N TRP A 519 25.79 -16.87 0.39
CA TRP A 519 26.62 -17.82 1.11
C TRP A 519 26.41 -19.26 0.61
N ASN A 520 25.14 -19.69 0.48
CA ASN A 520 24.80 -21.03 -0.01
C ASN A 520 25.21 -21.24 -1.48
N GLN A 521 25.25 -20.18 -2.27
CA GLN A 521 25.73 -20.20 -3.67
C GLN A 521 27.26 -20.18 -3.76
N GLN A 522 27.97 -20.03 -2.64
CA GLN A 522 29.43 -19.89 -2.57
C GLN A 522 29.96 -18.67 -3.35
N ASP A 523 29.14 -17.64 -3.56
CA ASP A 523 29.57 -16.38 -4.17
C ASP A 523 30.19 -15.47 -3.10
N THR A 524 31.44 -15.74 -2.76
CA THR A 524 32.14 -15.03 -1.66
C THR A 524 32.30 -13.54 -1.91
N ILE A 525 32.42 -13.12 -3.18
CA ILE A 525 32.60 -11.71 -3.55
C ILE A 525 31.28 -10.95 -3.34
N ALA A 526 30.18 -11.45 -3.88
CA ALA A 526 28.87 -10.84 -3.69
C ALA A 526 28.44 -10.92 -2.22
N PHE A 527 28.68 -12.05 -1.56
CA PHE A 527 28.41 -12.23 -0.13
C PHE A 527 29.13 -11.19 0.72
N ARG A 528 30.44 -10.99 0.48
CA ARG A 528 31.26 -10.00 1.20
C ARG A 528 30.72 -8.59 1.03
N LYS A 529 30.49 -8.19 -0.21
CA LYS A 529 29.97 -6.85 -0.53
C LYS A 529 28.60 -6.63 0.10
N HIS A 530 27.69 -7.59 -0.05
CA HIS A 530 26.32 -7.50 0.43
C HIS A 530 26.24 -7.46 1.96
N THR A 531 26.99 -8.34 2.64
CA THR A 531 27.05 -8.38 4.11
C THR A 531 27.65 -7.11 4.71
N LEU A 532 28.67 -6.53 4.05
CA LEU A 532 29.25 -5.25 4.47
C LEU A 532 28.24 -4.10 4.32
N ASN A 533 27.54 -4.03 3.18
CA ASN A 533 26.49 -3.01 2.98
C ASN A 533 25.36 -3.13 4.00
N TYR A 534 24.98 -4.38 4.32
CA TYR A 534 24.00 -4.68 5.36
C TYR A 534 24.48 -4.17 6.74
N TRP A 535 25.73 -4.46 7.14
CA TRP A 535 26.32 -3.94 8.38
C TRP A 535 26.31 -2.42 8.45
N LEU A 536 26.75 -1.74 7.38
CA LEU A 536 26.81 -0.28 7.33
C LEU A 536 25.43 0.37 7.47
N LEU A 537 24.42 -0.20 6.81
CA LEU A 537 23.04 0.28 6.92
C LEU A 537 22.54 0.17 8.37
N PHE A 538 22.81 -0.96 9.01
CA PHE A 538 22.40 -1.21 10.39
C PHE A 538 23.08 -0.24 11.36
N ARG A 539 24.38 0.01 11.16
CA ARG A 539 25.17 0.95 11.97
C ARG A 539 24.72 2.40 11.85
N GLU A 540 24.27 2.83 10.67
CA GLU A 540 23.72 4.19 10.52
C GLU A 540 22.30 4.33 11.09
N GLN A 541 21.51 3.24 11.10
CA GLN A 541 20.16 3.24 11.65
C GLN A 541 20.12 3.11 13.18
N LEU A 542 21.16 2.53 13.80
CA LEU A 542 21.29 2.36 15.24
C LEU A 542 22.51 3.14 15.77
N PRO A 543 22.34 4.38 16.29
CA PRO A 543 23.46 5.23 16.69
C PRO A 543 24.44 4.59 17.69
N ALA A 544 23.95 3.70 18.56
CA ALA A 544 24.80 2.97 19.52
C ALA A 544 25.86 2.08 18.83
N LEU A 545 25.60 1.59 17.62
CA LEU A 545 26.56 0.81 16.84
C LEU A 545 27.73 1.64 16.30
N LYS A 546 27.69 2.98 16.43
CA LYS A 546 28.85 3.82 16.09
C LYS A 546 30.04 3.55 17.01
N ALA A 547 29.79 3.06 18.22
CA ALA A 547 30.81 2.64 19.18
C ALA A 547 31.44 1.26 18.88
N ALA A 548 30.84 0.46 17.99
CA ALA A 548 31.40 -0.83 17.61
C ALA A 548 32.70 -0.65 16.79
N THR A 549 33.75 -1.36 17.20
CA THR A 549 35.05 -1.42 16.49
C THR A 549 35.13 -2.60 15.54
N GLY A 550 34.31 -3.62 15.79
CA GLY A 550 34.17 -4.82 14.96
C GLY A 550 32.82 -5.50 15.17
N ALA A 551 32.54 -6.52 14.37
CA ALA A 551 31.40 -7.40 14.57
C ALA A 551 31.72 -8.81 14.07
N ALA A 552 31.47 -9.84 14.88
CA ALA A 552 31.46 -11.20 14.37
C ALA A 552 30.26 -11.36 13.44
N VAL A 553 30.47 -12.00 12.28
CA VAL A 553 29.39 -12.34 11.36
C VAL A 553 29.03 -13.80 11.58
N VAL A 554 27.77 -14.04 11.92
CA VAL A 554 27.26 -15.38 12.22
C VAL A 554 26.12 -15.73 11.26
N LEU A 555 26.05 -17.00 10.87
CA LEU A 555 24.85 -17.57 10.26
C LEU A 555 24.05 -18.25 11.37
N GLN A 556 22.83 -17.80 11.58
CA GLN A 556 21.95 -18.31 12.64
C GLN A 556 20.70 -18.96 12.03
N GLU A 557 20.23 -20.02 12.68
CA GLU A 557 18.91 -20.63 12.43
C GLU A 557 18.04 -20.50 13.69
N PHE A 558 16.84 -19.96 13.53
CA PHE A 558 15.85 -19.81 14.60
C PHE A 558 14.61 -20.62 14.29
N SER A 559 13.97 -21.16 15.32
CA SER A 559 12.55 -21.51 15.20
C SER A 559 11.74 -20.22 15.19
N THR A 560 10.72 -20.13 14.34
CA THR A 560 9.78 -19.02 14.40
C THR A 560 8.72 -19.22 15.49
N ASN A 561 8.52 -20.45 15.98
CA ASN A 561 7.52 -20.74 17.01
C ASN A 561 7.87 -20.05 18.34
N PRO A 562 7.03 -19.11 18.82
CA PRO A 562 7.30 -18.32 20.01
C PRO A 562 7.42 -19.14 21.30
N ASP A 563 6.78 -20.30 21.35
CA ASP A 563 6.83 -21.17 22.54
C ASP A 563 8.18 -21.95 22.61
N SER A 564 9.05 -21.78 21.60
CA SER A 564 10.39 -22.38 21.51
C SER A 564 11.52 -21.39 21.23
N LEU A 565 11.25 -20.08 21.31
CA LEU A 565 12.22 -18.99 21.10
C LEU A 565 13.13 -18.83 22.33
N ALA A 566 14.14 -19.69 22.47
CA ALA A 566 15.15 -19.55 23.54
C ALA A 566 16.50 -19.10 22.98
N ALA A 567 17.06 -19.85 22.04
CA ALA A 567 18.36 -19.60 21.42
C ALA A 567 18.33 -19.99 19.94
N PRO A 568 19.28 -19.49 19.11
CA PRO A 568 19.50 -20.06 17.79
C PRO A 568 19.65 -21.57 17.93
N ARG A 569 18.92 -22.35 17.12
CA ARG A 569 19.10 -23.81 17.06
C ARG A 569 20.49 -24.18 16.56
N TRP A 570 21.04 -23.30 15.73
CA TRP A 570 22.33 -23.44 15.11
C TRP A 570 22.92 -22.05 14.89
N GLU A 571 24.19 -21.88 15.22
CA GLU A 571 24.95 -20.66 15.00
C GLU A 571 26.38 -21.02 14.58
N VAL A 572 26.86 -20.42 13.49
CA VAL A 572 28.25 -20.57 13.05
C VAL A 572 28.83 -19.20 12.72
N LYS A 573 29.99 -18.89 13.32
CA LYS A 573 30.80 -17.74 12.91
C LYS A 573 31.34 -18.02 11.51
N ILE A 574 30.94 -17.17 10.57
CA ILE A 574 31.34 -17.25 9.16
C ILE A 574 32.27 -16.10 8.74
N GLY A 575 32.59 -15.19 9.66
CA GLY A 575 33.56 -14.14 9.42
C GLY A 575 33.59 -13.07 10.50
N GLU A 576 34.34 -12.00 10.24
CA GLU A 576 34.51 -10.86 11.12
C GLU A 576 34.62 -9.56 10.34
N ILE A 577 33.81 -8.57 10.72
CA ILE A 577 33.88 -7.22 10.20
C ILE A 577 34.75 -6.40 11.13
N SER A 578 35.79 -5.76 10.60
CA SER A 578 36.67 -4.85 11.35
C SER A 578 37.14 -3.71 10.47
N ARG A 579 37.75 -2.68 11.08
CA ARG A 579 38.36 -1.58 10.33
C ARG A 579 39.82 -1.90 9.99
N GLN A 580 40.16 -1.86 8.71
CA GLN A 580 41.53 -1.93 8.21
C GLN A 580 41.84 -0.68 7.38
N ALA A 581 42.92 0.01 7.73
CA ALA A 581 43.28 1.29 7.10
C ALA A 581 42.13 2.33 7.08
N GLY A 582 41.25 2.31 8.09
CA GLY A 582 40.09 3.20 8.20
C GLY A 582 38.83 2.71 7.48
N GLU A 583 38.91 1.66 6.69
CA GLU A 583 37.78 1.10 5.94
C GLU A 583 37.23 -0.17 6.60
N TRP A 584 35.92 -0.36 6.55
CA TRP A 584 35.30 -1.59 7.04
C TRP A 584 35.49 -2.72 6.04
N GLN A 585 35.99 -3.86 6.52
CA GLN A 585 36.20 -5.05 5.70
C GLN A 585 35.66 -6.29 6.41
N LEU A 586 35.09 -7.22 5.65
CA LEU A 586 34.70 -8.54 6.13
C LEU A 586 35.82 -9.55 5.83
N GLN A 587 36.28 -10.25 6.85
CA GLN A 587 37.28 -11.33 6.81
C GLN A 587 36.59 -12.67 7.09
N PHE A 588 37.07 -13.75 6.47
CA PHE A 588 36.52 -15.10 6.64
C PHE A 588 37.40 -15.92 7.57
#